data_AF-A0A966QZ55-F1
#
_entry.id   AF-A0A966QZ55-F1
#
_cell.length_a   1.000
_cell.length_b   1.000
_cell.length_c   1.000
_cell.angle_alpha   90.00
_cell.angle_beta   90.00
_cell.angle_gamma   90.00
#
_symmetry.space_group_name_H-M   'P 1'
#
loop_
_entity.id
_entity.type
_entity.pdbx_description
1 polymer ?
#
loop_
_entity_poly.entity_id
_entity_poly.type
_entity_poly.pdbx_seq_one_letter_code
_entity_poly.pdbx_strand_id
1 'polypeptide(L)'
;MEQLKEFSKRAEEFIQPAMTNPYIMAILKITLTLYASSIAPNPPDFMKGLFKNTYFKMLALTLILYISQVDFQLSIILSIAFVVTMNVLSGRSALESYANYTAQYTPTATSKLIEPHIHIHPSCINVTNDQLIALFGGDTLKLQESVNQAYKQLLSSTKGTANEVLQKFARAMGLPYNVRWEEPTTAPLVATLLINAGVIVTEKCKPPSDGNGEWRQNFTDPEAVASAPV
;
A
#
# COMPACT_ATOMS: atom_id res chain seq x y z
N MET A 1 -2.52 40.66 8.63
CA MET A 1 -3.96 40.68 9.00
C MET A 1 -4.79 41.48 7.99
N GLU A 2 -4.36 42.66 7.52
CA GLU A 2 -5.09 43.44 6.49
C GLU A 2 -5.16 42.74 5.12
N GLN A 3 -4.05 42.17 4.63
CA GLN A 3 -4.01 41.46 3.35
C GLN A 3 -4.98 40.26 3.30
N LEU A 4 -5.20 39.59 4.43
CA LEU A 4 -6.17 38.49 4.55
C LEU A 4 -7.62 39.00 4.51
N LYS A 5 -7.88 40.19 5.07
CA LYS A 5 -9.21 40.81 5.06
C LYS A 5 -9.55 41.38 3.68
N GLU A 6 -8.58 41.93 2.96
CA GLU A 6 -8.79 42.36 1.58
C GLU A 6 -9.03 41.15 0.66
N PHE A 7 -8.27 40.07 0.85
CA PHE A 7 -8.48 38.84 0.09
C PHE A 7 -9.85 38.21 0.39
N SER A 8 -10.25 38.12 1.66
CA SER A 8 -11.56 37.58 2.03
C SER A 8 -12.70 38.43 1.47
N LYS A 9 -12.60 39.76 1.55
CA LYS A 9 -13.62 40.68 1.03
C LYS A 9 -13.75 40.58 -0.50
N ARG A 10 -12.62 40.46 -1.20
CA ARG A 10 -12.61 40.27 -2.66
C ARG A 10 -13.14 38.89 -3.05
N ALA A 11 -12.84 37.84 -2.28
CA ALA A 11 -13.45 36.52 -2.47
C ALA A 11 -14.97 36.57 -2.23
N GLU A 12 -15.43 37.22 -1.18
CA GLU A 12 -16.85 37.38 -0.87
C GLU A 12 -17.59 38.15 -1.99
N GLU A 13 -17.02 39.21 -2.55
CA GLU A 13 -17.61 39.96 -3.67
C GLU A 13 -17.79 39.13 -4.95
N PHE A 14 -16.88 38.18 -5.23
CA PHE A 14 -17.00 37.28 -6.38
C PHE A 14 -17.95 36.11 -6.13
N ILE A 15 -17.95 35.57 -4.92
CA ILE A 15 -18.66 34.34 -4.60
C ILE A 15 -20.11 34.62 -4.18
N GLN A 16 -20.40 35.72 -3.46
CA GLN A 16 -21.77 36.04 -3.03
C GLN A 16 -22.78 36.18 -4.18
N PRO A 17 -22.58 36.99 -5.23
CA PRO A 17 -23.60 37.13 -6.28
C PRO A 17 -23.87 35.82 -7.02
N ALA A 18 -22.89 34.91 -7.10
CA ALA A 18 -23.06 33.59 -7.70
C ALA A 18 -23.81 32.60 -6.79
N MET A 19 -23.71 32.74 -5.46
CA MET A 19 -24.30 31.80 -4.49
C MET A 19 -25.62 32.27 -3.87
N THR A 20 -25.94 33.56 -3.89
CA THR A 20 -27.19 34.08 -3.27
C THR A 20 -28.45 33.77 -4.10
N ASN A 21 -28.30 33.49 -5.41
CA ASN A 21 -29.42 33.13 -6.27
C ASN A 21 -29.56 31.60 -6.39
N PRO A 22 -30.67 31.00 -5.91
CA PRO A 22 -30.85 29.54 -5.90
C PRO A 22 -30.83 28.91 -7.29
N TYR A 23 -31.22 29.65 -8.35
CA TYR A 23 -31.18 29.15 -9.73
C TYR A 23 -29.76 29.11 -10.29
N ILE A 24 -28.93 30.11 -9.99
CA ILE A 24 -27.54 30.17 -10.44
C ILE A 24 -26.75 29.04 -9.78
N MET A 25 -26.96 28.81 -8.48
CA MET A 25 -26.33 27.71 -7.75
C MET A 25 -26.74 26.33 -8.31
N ALA A 26 -28.02 26.14 -8.65
CA ALA A 26 -28.50 24.90 -9.26
C ALA A 26 -27.87 24.63 -10.63
N ILE A 27 -27.86 25.64 -11.51
CA ILE A 27 -27.21 25.56 -12.82
C ILE A 27 -25.73 25.23 -12.65
N LEU A 28 -25.04 25.93 -11.75
CA LEU A 28 -23.62 25.73 -11.49
C LEU A 28 -23.33 24.32 -11.00
N LYS A 29 -24.12 23.78 -10.06
CA LYS A 29 -24.02 22.38 -9.60
C LYS A 29 -24.25 21.38 -10.73
N ILE A 30 -25.27 21.60 -11.57
CA ILE A 30 -25.58 20.71 -12.70
C ILE A 30 -24.44 20.74 -13.73
N THR A 31 -23.96 21.92 -14.12
CA THR A 31 -22.85 22.06 -15.06
C THR A 31 -21.57 21.44 -14.51
N LEU A 32 -21.26 21.65 -13.21
CA LEU A 32 -20.10 21.03 -12.57
C LEU A 32 -20.22 19.51 -12.53
N THR A 33 -21.41 18.99 -12.23
CA THR A 33 -21.67 17.54 -12.14
C THR A 33 -21.58 16.89 -13.52
N LEU A 34 -22.16 17.49 -14.56
CA LEU A 34 -22.00 17.04 -15.93
C LEU A 34 -20.53 17.12 -16.37
N TYR A 35 -19.82 18.19 -16.00
CA TYR A 35 -18.40 18.33 -16.31
C TYR A 35 -17.53 17.28 -15.62
N ALA A 36 -17.81 16.98 -14.35
CA ALA A 36 -17.13 15.92 -13.60
C ALA A 36 -17.43 14.52 -14.19
N SER A 37 -18.67 14.29 -14.62
CA SER A 37 -19.09 13.05 -15.30
C SER A 37 -18.47 12.90 -16.69
N SER A 38 -18.26 14.01 -17.40
CA SER A 38 -17.79 14.00 -18.80
C SER A 38 -16.28 13.86 -18.97
N ILE A 39 -15.54 13.44 -17.92
CA ILE A 39 -14.08 13.18 -17.87
C ILE A 39 -13.36 13.80 -19.09
N ALA A 40 -13.17 15.12 -19.03
CA ALA A 40 -12.69 15.89 -20.16
C ALA A 40 -11.37 15.29 -20.68
N PRO A 41 -11.29 14.94 -21.98
CA PRO A 41 -10.08 14.36 -22.55
C PRO A 41 -9.01 15.44 -22.63
N ASN A 42 -7.86 15.17 -22.02
CA ASN A 42 -6.65 16.01 -22.01
C ASN A 42 -6.84 17.43 -21.46
N PRO A 43 -6.55 17.69 -20.17
CA PRO A 43 -6.55 19.05 -19.66
C PRO A 43 -5.52 19.92 -20.42
N PRO A 44 -5.80 21.22 -20.62
CA PRO A 44 -4.88 22.12 -21.32
C PRO A 44 -3.55 22.22 -20.56
N ASP A 45 -2.44 22.41 -21.27
CA ASP A 45 -1.09 22.27 -20.70
C ASP A 45 -0.80 23.24 -19.53
N PHE A 46 -1.47 24.39 -19.51
CA PHE A 46 -1.45 25.32 -18.39
C PHE A 46 -1.92 24.68 -17.07
N MET A 47 -3.01 23.90 -17.10
CA MET A 47 -3.53 23.18 -15.93
C MET A 47 -2.52 22.14 -15.44
N LYS A 48 -1.86 21.42 -16.37
CA LYS A 48 -0.81 20.45 -16.01
C LYS A 48 0.35 21.13 -15.27
N GLY A 49 0.75 22.32 -15.73
CA GLY A 49 1.79 23.13 -15.10
C GLY A 49 1.43 23.59 -13.68
N LEU A 50 0.21 24.10 -13.49
CA LEU A 50 -0.31 24.51 -12.18
C LEU A 50 -0.37 23.34 -11.19
N PHE A 51 -0.96 22.23 -11.61
CA PHE A 51 -1.16 21.06 -10.78
C PHE A 51 0.11 20.23 -10.55
N LYS A 52 1.21 20.47 -11.29
CA LYS A 52 2.53 19.92 -10.95
C LYS A 52 3.12 20.58 -9.70
N ASN A 53 2.73 21.82 -9.40
CA ASN A 53 3.24 22.56 -8.25
C ASN A 53 2.54 22.14 -6.94
N THR A 54 3.30 21.66 -5.96
CA THR A 54 2.80 21.26 -4.64
C THR A 54 2.07 22.41 -3.92
N TYR A 55 2.54 23.65 -4.06
CA TYR A 55 1.90 24.80 -3.41
C TYR A 55 0.49 25.07 -3.94
N PHE A 56 0.26 24.84 -5.24
CA PHE A 56 -1.06 24.99 -5.84
C PHE A 56 -2.03 23.91 -5.35
N LYS A 57 -1.57 22.66 -5.20
CA LYS A 57 -2.38 21.57 -4.63
C LYS A 57 -2.84 21.89 -3.21
N MET A 58 -1.93 22.43 -2.39
CA MET A 58 -2.25 22.85 -1.03
C MET A 58 -3.26 24.00 -1.02
N LEU A 59 -3.08 25.00 -1.88
CA LEU A 59 -4.02 26.11 -2.03
C LEU A 59 -5.42 25.63 -2.47
N ALA A 60 -5.49 24.72 -3.43
CA ALA A 60 -6.74 24.13 -3.89
C ALA A 60 -7.46 23.35 -2.78
N LEU A 61 -6.73 22.56 -1.99
CA LEU A 61 -7.28 21.85 -0.82
C LEU A 61 -7.84 22.84 0.23
N THR A 62 -7.09 23.91 0.53
CA THR A 62 -7.56 24.95 1.45
C THR A 62 -8.82 25.65 0.93
N LEU A 63 -8.89 25.89 -0.39
CA LEU A 63 -10.07 26.48 -1.02
C LEU A 63 -11.31 25.56 -0.92
N ILE A 64 -11.14 24.26 -1.15
CA ILE A 64 -12.22 23.27 -0.99
C ILE A 64 -12.72 23.24 0.46
N LEU A 65 -11.80 23.26 1.43
CA LEU A 65 -12.14 23.32 2.86
C LEU A 65 -12.87 24.60 3.24
N TYR A 66 -12.49 25.76 2.66
CA TYR A 66 -13.20 27.01 2.87
C TYR A 66 -14.63 26.97 2.30
N ILE A 67 -14.79 26.46 1.07
CA ILE A 67 -16.09 26.28 0.42
C ILE A 67 -16.97 25.31 1.21
N SER A 68 -16.38 24.32 1.90
CA SER A 68 -17.10 23.38 2.77
C SER A 68 -17.87 24.03 3.91
N GLN A 69 -17.48 25.24 4.35
CA GLN A 69 -18.19 25.98 5.38
C GLN A 69 -19.43 26.69 4.82
N VAL A 70 -19.48 26.92 3.51
CA VAL A 70 -20.54 27.65 2.83
C VAL A 70 -21.56 26.72 2.18
N ASP A 71 -21.10 25.71 1.43
CA ASP A 71 -21.94 24.67 0.84
C ASP A 71 -21.22 23.30 0.84
N PHE A 72 -21.73 22.38 1.67
CA PHE A 72 -21.16 21.04 1.85
C PHE A 72 -21.26 20.18 0.57
N GLN A 73 -22.36 20.30 -0.17
CA GLN A 73 -22.59 19.51 -1.38
C GLN A 73 -21.61 19.91 -2.50
N LEU A 74 -21.35 21.22 -2.65
CA LEU A 74 -20.38 21.73 -3.62
C LEU A 74 -18.95 21.30 -3.27
N SER A 75 -18.59 21.31 -1.98
CA SER A 75 -17.28 20.87 -1.49
C SER A 75 -16.99 19.40 -1.84
N ILE A 76 -17.98 18.51 -1.67
CA ILE A 76 -17.82 17.10 -2.03
C ILE A 76 -17.56 16.92 -3.53
N ILE A 77 -18.34 17.59 -4.38
CA ILE A 77 -18.17 17.49 -5.84
C ILE A 77 -16.79 17.99 -6.25
N LEU A 78 -16.33 19.11 -5.68
CA LEU A 78 -15.00 19.65 -5.93
C LEU A 78 -13.88 18.72 -5.44
N SER A 79 -14.04 18.07 -4.29
CA SER A 79 -13.09 17.11 -3.75
C SER A 79 -12.91 15.90 -4.68
N ILE A 80 -14.02 15.31 -5.12
CA ILE A 80 -14.00 14.18 -6.06
C ILE A 80 -13.36 14.61 -7.38
N ALA A 81 -13.76 15.76 -7.92
CA ALA A 81 -13.19 16.30 -9.16
C ALA A 81 -11.68 16.56 -9.03
N PHE A 82 -11.22 17.08 -7.89
CA PHE A 82 -9.80 17.32 -7.60
C PHE A 82 -9.00 16.02 -7.56
N VAL A 83 -9.50 14.99 -6.87
CA VAL A 83 -8.84 13.68 -6.81
C VAL A 83 -8.78 13.03 -8.19
N VAL A 84 -9.88 13.01 -8.94
CA VAL A 84 -9.91 12.46 -10.31
C VAL A 84 -8.93 13.21 -11.21
N THR A 85 -8.93 14.54 -11.17
CA THR A 85 -8.01 15.39 -11.93
C THR A 85 -6.56 15.09 -11.57
N MET A 86 -6.24 14.91 -10.28
CA MET A 86 -4.90 14.53 -9.83
C MET A 86 -4.44 13.18 -10.36
N ASN A 87 -5.33 12.19 -10.39
CA ASN A 87 -5.01 10.87 -10.91
C ASN A 87 -4.74 10.91 -12.41
N VAL A 88 -5.64 11.55 -13.18
CA VAL A 88 -5.50 11.71 -14.63
C VAL A 88 -4.22 12.48 -14.99
N LEU A 89 -3.94 13.58 -14.29
CA LEU A 89 -2.72 14.38 -14.52
C LEU A 89 -1.43 13.66 -14.16
N SER A 90 -1.50 12.67 -13.27
CA SER A 90 -0.35 11.84 -12.89
C SER A 90 -0.13 10.66 -13.86
N GLY A 91 -0.91 10.58 -14.95
CA GLY A 91 -0.82 9.49 -15.92
C GLY A 91 -1.39 8.17 -15.41
N ARG A 92 -2.22 8.19 -14.36
CA ARG A 92 -2.95 7.03 -13.83
C ARG A 92 -4.39 7.08 -14.32
N SER A 93 -5.01 5.93 -14.55
CA SER A 93 -6.42 5.90 -14.95
C SER A 93 -7.31 6.49 -13.84
N ALA A 94 -8.41 7.16 -14.22
CA ALA A 94 -9.25 7.94 -13.30
C ALA A 94 -9.82 7.11 -12.11
N LEU A 95 -9.88 5.78 -12.26
CA LEU A 95 -10.40 4.82 -11.28
C LEU A 95 -9.38 3.75 -10.87
N GLU A 96 -8.11 3.88 -11.25
CA GLU A 96 -7.10 2.79 -11.13
C GLU A 96 -6.58 2.53 -9.71
N SER A 97 -7.00 3.29 -8.70
CA SER A 97 -6.53 3.09 -7.32
C SER A 97 -7.13 1.84 -6.61
N TYR A 98 -7.93 1.02 -7.31
CA TYR A 98 -8.58 -0.17 -6.74
C TYR A 98 -8.58 -1.41 -7.65
N ALA A 99 -7.65 -1.53 -8.61
CA ALA A 99 -7.57 -2.72 -9.45
C ALA A 99 -6.75 -3.86 -8.79
N ASN A 100 -7.26 -5.09 -8.92
CA ASN A 100 -6.59 -6.34 -8.53
C ASN A 100 -5.16 -6.41 -9.09
N TYR A 101 -4.23 -6.88 -8.26
CA TYR A 101 -2.83 -7.12 -8.62
C TYR A 101 -2.75 -8.00 -9.88
N THR A 102 -2.37 -7.40 -11.03
CA THR A 102 -2.03 -8.14 -12.24
C THR A 102 -0.51 -8.28 -12.33
N ALA A 103 -0.04 -9.46 -12.77
CA ALA A 103 1.38 -9.82 -12.82
C ALA A 103 2.20 -9.06 -13.89
N GLN A 104 1.60 -8.08 -14.58
CA GLN A 104 2.22 -7.32 -15.67
C GLN A 104 2.18 -5.83 -15.33
N TYR A 105 3.17 -5.41 -14.56
CA TYR A 105 3.44 -4.02 -14.24
C TYR A 105 4.23 -3.36 -15.38
N THR A 106 3.74 -2.23 -15.88
CA THR A 106 4.53 -1.33 -16.74
C THR A 106 4.88 -0.06 -15.95
N PRO A 107 6.17 0.25 -15.70
CA PRO A 107 6.57 1.39 -14.90
C PRO A 107 6.29 2.71 -15.62
N THR A 108 5.33 3.49 -15.12
CA THR A 108 5.16 4.89 -15.52
C THR A 108 6.15 5.76 -14.72
N ALA A 109 7.26 6.13 -15.38
CA ALA A 109 8.31 7.06 -14.95
C ALA A 109 9.18 6.64 -13.74
N THR A 110 10.45 6.30 -14.01
CA THR A 110 11.66 6.17 -13.12
C THR A 110 11.56 5.56 -11.71
N SER A 111 10.39 5.20 -11.20
CA SER A 111 10.23 4.35 -10.02
C SER A 111 10.05 2.93 -10.51
N LYS A 112 11.17 2.22 -10.66
CA LYS A 112 11.15 0.76 -10.71
C LYS A 112 10.64 0.29 -9.35
N LEU A 113 9.58 -0.52 -9.28
CA LEU A 113 9.38 -1.31 -8.07
C LEU A 113 10.68 -2.08 -7.86
N ILE A 114 11.38 -1.78 -6.75
CA ILE A 114 12.57 -2.54 -6.36
C ILE A 114 12.03 -3.83 -5.74
N GLU A 115 11.54 -4.70 -6.60
CA GLU A 115 11.36 -6.09 -6.23
C GLU A 115 12.75 -6.63 -5.87
N PRO A 116 12.87 -7.47 -4.83
CA PRO A 116 14.10 -8.20 -4.62
C PRO A 116 14.42 -8.88 -5.94
N HIS A 117 15.59 -8.58 -6.51
CA HIS A 117 16.07 -9.34 -7.65
C HIS A 117 16.22 -10.77 -7.15
N ILE A 118 15.21 -11.61 -7.40
CA ILE A 118 15.35 -13.03 -7.30
C ILE A 118 16.41 -13.38 -8.34
N HIS A 119 17.65 -13.53 -7.87
CA HIS A 119 18.72 -14.05 -8.69
C HIS A 119 18.41 -15.54 -8.91
N ILE A 120 17.54 -15.80 -9.89
CA ILE A 120 17.36 -17.14 -10.42
C ILE A 120 18.70 -17.49 -11.04
N HIS A 121 19.38 -18.49 -10.47
CA HIS A 121 20.64 -18.96 -11.00
C HIS A 121 20.43 -19.35 -12.48
N PRO A 122 21.31 -18.97 -13.43
CA PRO A 122 21.08 -19.18 -14.86
C PRO A 122 20.78 -20.64 -15.24
N SER A 123 21.34 -21.59 -14.49
CA SER A 123 21.09 -23.03 -14.68
C SER A 123 19.71 -23.51 -14.17
N CYS A 124 18.94 -22.68 -13.47
CA CYS A 124 17.65 -23.02 -12.86
C CYS A 124 16.45 -22.44 -13.61
N ILE A 125 16.66 -21.75 -14.74
CA ILE A 125 15.62 -21.03 -15.49
C ILE A 125 14.54 -21.97 -16.06
N ASN A 126 14.91 -23.22 -16.38
CA ASN A 126 14.01 -24.19 -17.03
C ASN A 126 13.50 -25.30 -16.09
N VAL A 127 13.64 -25.13 -14.76
CA VAL A 127 13.19 -26.13 -13.78
C VAL A 127 11.67 -26.05 -13.62
N THR A 128 10.99 -27.20 -13.70
CA THR A 128 9.53 -27.29 -13.54
C THR A 128 9.13 -27.74 -12.13
N ASN A 129 7.90 -27.45 -11.72
CA ASN A 129 7.36 -27.88 -10.42
C ASN A 129 7.38 -29.42 -10.27
N ASP A 130 7.09 -30.16 -11.35
CA ASP A 130 7.12 -31.63 -11.33
C ASP A 130 8.54 -32.17 -11.08
N GLN A 131 9.57 -31.50 -11.61
CA GLN A 131 10.97 -31.85 -11.33
C GLN A 131 11.35 -31.55 -9.89
N LEU A 132 10.85 -30.45 -9.32
CA LEU A 132 11.05 -30.12 -7.90
C LEU A 132 10.40 -31.15 -6.98
N ILE A 133 9.19 -31.62 -7.29
CA ILE A 133 8.48 -32.64 -6.52
C ILE A 133 9.16 -34.00 -6.69
N ALA A 134 9.60 -34.34 -7.90
CA ALA A 134 10.32 -35.58 -8.20
C ALA A 134 11.69 -35.67 -7.52
N LEU A 135 12.38 -34.54 -7.27
CA LEU A 135 13.64 -34.50 -6.52
C LEU A 135 13.50 -35.08 -5.10
N PHE A 136 12.32 -34.95 -4.49
CA PHE A 136 12.02 -35.52 -3.18
C PHE A 136 11.21 -36.81 -3.26
N GLY A 137 11.01 -37.36 -4.46
CA GLY A 137 10.22 -38.57 -4.69
C GLY A 137 8.74 -38.44 -4.31
N GLY A 138 8.20 -37.22 -4.27
CA GLY A 138 6.87 -36.94 -3.74
C GLY A 138 6.72 -37.12 -2.22
N ASP A 139 7.82 -37.38 -1.51
CA ASP A 139 7.85 -37.61 -0.06
C ASP A 139 7.98 -36.27 0.70
N THR A 140 6.91 -35.88 1.37
CA THR A 140 6.83 -34.64 2.13
C THR A 140 7.79 -34.60 3.32
N LEU A 141 8.14 -35.76 3.89
CA LEU A 141 9.05 -35.86 5.03
C LEU A 141 10.48 -35.56 4.60
N LYS A 142 10.92 -36.15 3.47
CA LYS A 142 12.25 -35.89 2.89
C LYS A 142 12.42 -34.44 2.45
N LEU A 143 11.37 -33.86 1.87
CA LEU A 143 11.35 -32.43 1.55
C LEU A 143 11.55 -31.60 2.81
N GLN A 144 10.76 -31.83 3.85
CA GLN A 144 10.85 -31.08 5.11
C GLN A 144 12.22 -31.23 5.78
N GLU A 145 12.77 -32.44 5.84
CA GLU A 145 14.11 -32.68 6.39
C GLU A 145 15.21 -31.97 5.61
N SER A 146 15.17 -32.02 4.27
CA SER A 146 16.16 -31.37 3.41
C SER A 146 16.15 -29.84 3.57
N VAL A 147 14.96 -29.24 3.63
CA VAL A 147 14.79 -27.80 3.84
C VAL A 147 15.31 -27.41 5.23
N ASN A 148 14.94 -28.17 6.26
CA ASN A 148 15.39 -27.93 7.63
C ASN A 148 16.92 -28.05 7.77
N GLN A 149 17.54 -29.02 7.09
CA GLN A 149 19.00 -29.18 7.10
C GLN A 149 19.71 -28.04 6.36
N ALA A 150 19.24 -27.67 5.16
CA ALA A 150 19.79 -26.55 4.41
C ALA A 150 19.69 -25.25 5.22
N TYR A 151 18.57 -25.04 5.91
CA TYR A 151 18.38 -23.90 6.79
C TYR A 151 19.31 -23.93 8.00
N LYS A 152 19.43 -25.07 8.70
CA LYS A 152 20.39 -25.23 9.80
C LYS A 152 21.83 -24.93 9.36
N GLN A 153 22.20 -25.36 8.16
CA GLN A 153 23.54 -25.13 7.60
C GLN A 153 23.77 -23.66 7.23
N LEU A 154 22.75 -22.98 6.68
CA LEU A 154 22.82 -21.54 6.42
C LEU A 154 23.02 -20.77 7.73
N LEU A 155 22.28 -21.11 8.78
CA LEU A 155 22.40 -20.43 10.07
C LEU A 155 23.72 -20.73 10.78
N SER A 156 24.22 -21.96 10.73
CA SER A 156 25.51 -22.31 11.31
C SER A 156 26.69 -21.66 10.55
N SER A 157 26.55 -21.44 9.25
CA SER A 157 27.54 -20.73 8.43
C SER A 157 27.46 -19.21 8.56
N THR A 158 26.38 -18.68 9.14
CA THR A 158 26.17 -17.24 9.28
C THR A 158 27.03 -16.69 10.42
N LYS A 159 28.11 -16.00 10.05
CA LYS A 159 28.97 -15.28 10.99
C LYS A 159 28.33 -13.93 11.37
N GLY A 160 28.43 -13.58 12.65
CA GLY A 160 27.96 -12.31 13.20
C GLY A 160 27.62 -12.39 14.68
N THR A 161 27.17 -11.27 15.24
CA THR A 161 26.59 -11.22 16.59
C THR A 161 25.18 -11.83 16.60
N ALA A 162 24.67 -12.23 17.77
CA ALA A 162 23.32 -12.80 17.90
C ALA A 162 22.24 -11.91 17.25
N ASN A 163 22.42 -10.58 17.32
CA ASN A 163 21.54 -9.60 16.70
C ASN A 163 21.58 -9.66 15.17
N GLU A 164 22.78 -9.74 14.58
CA GLU A 164 22.94 -9.84 13.12
C GLU A 164 22.42 -11.17 12.56
N VAL A 165 22.62 -12.26 13.30
CA VAL A 165 22.08 -13.58 12.94
C VAL A 165 20.56 -13.54 13.00
N LEU A 166 19.98 -12.95 14.05
CA LEU A 166 18.53 -12.79 14.19
C LEU A 166 17.93 -11.92 13.07
N GLN A 167 18.61 -10.84 12.68
CA GLN A 167 18.20 -10.00 11.55
C GLN A 167 18.17 -10.76 10.23
N LYS A 168 19.23 -11.53 9.94
CA LYS A 168 19.33 -12.34 8.73
C LYS A 168 18.27 -13.45 8.73
N PHE A 169 18.04 -14.08 9.87
CA PHE A 169 17.01 -15.09 10.08
C PHE A 169 15.61 -14.51 9.85
N ALA A 170 15.28 -13.37 10.47
CA ALA A 170 13.99 -12.71 10.30
C ALA A 170 13.73 -12.31 8.84
N ARG A 171 14.74 -11.80 8.15
CA ARG A 171 14.65 -11.47 6.71
C ARG A 171 14.46 -12.71 5.85
N ALA A 172 15.13 -13.82 6.16
CA ALA A 172 14.94 -15.09 5.46
C ALA A 172 13.52 -15.67 5.67
N MET A 173 12.90 -15.40 6.81
CA MET A 173 11.49 -15.76 7.10
C MET A 173 10.47 -14.78 6.48
N GLY A 174 10.91 -13.75 5.76
CA GLY A 174 10.03 -12.82 5.07
C GLY A 174 9.84 -11.46 5.76
N LEU A 175 10.65 -11.12 6.77
CA LEU A 175 10.68 -9.74 7.29
C LEU A 175 11.15 -8.80 6.16
N PRO A 176 10.34 -7.81 5.77
CA PRO A 176 10.64 -7.02 4.59
C PRO A 176 11.77 -6.03 4.89
N TYR A 177 12.64 -5.80 3.89
CA TYR A 177 13.87 -5.01 4.04
C TYR A 177 13.65 -3.52 4.32
N ASN A 178 12.42 -3.02 4.12
CA ASN A 178 12.01 -1.65 4.42
C ASN A 178 11.71 -1.42 5.91
N VAL A 179 11.54 -2.48 6.70
CA VAL A 179 11.37 -2.38 8.15
C VAL A 179 12.74 -2.22 8.80
N ARG A 180 12.95 -1.10 9.49
CA ARG A 180 14.22 -0.80 10.14
C ARG A 180 14.34 -1.56 11.45
N TRP A 181 15.50 -2.11 11.73
CA TRP A 181 15.69 -2.95 12.91
C TRP A 181 15.57 -2.17 14.23
N GLU A 182 15.87 -0.86 14.20
CA GLU A 182 15.87 0.01 15.37
C GLU A 182 14.48 0.54 15.72
N GLU A 183 13.48 0.30 14.87
CA GLU A 183 12.11 0.76 15.11
C GLU A 183 11.39 -0.12 16.13
N PRO A 184 10.61 0.48 17.05
CA PRO A 184 9.89 -0.27 18.10
C PRO A 184 8.80 -1.19 17.54
N THR A 185 8.37 -0.96 16.31
CA THR A 185 7.38 -1.75 15.57
C THR A 185 7.97 -3.05 15.00
N THR A 186 9.29 -3.18 14.94
CA THR A 186 9.97 -4.34 14.33
C THR A 186 10.03 -5.54 15.27
N ALA A 187 10.27 -5.30 16.56
CA ALA A 187 10.31 -6.35 17.57
C ALA A 187 9.04 -7.23 17.62
N PRO A 188 7.81 -6.67 17.62
CA PRO A 188 6.60 -7.50 17.58
C PRO A 188 6.44 -8.26 16.25
N LEU A 189 6.84 -7.69 15.11
CA LEU A 189 6.81 -8.39 13.82
C LEU A 189 7.73 -9.62 13.81
N VAL A 190 8.96 -9.44 14.30
CA VAL A 190 9.92 -10.55 14.44
C VAL A 190 9.39 -11.59 15.42
N ALA A 191 8.78 -11.17 16.53
CA ALA A 191 8.16 -12.08 17.49
C ALA A 191 7.00 -12.87 16.86
N THR A 192 6.18 -12.26 16.01
CA THR A 192 5.11 -12.97 15.28
C THR A 192 5.68 -13.99 14.30
N LEU A 193 6.76 -13.65 13.58
CA LEU A 193 7.42 -14.61 12.68
C LEU A 193 8.01 -15.80 13.46
N LEU A 194 8.64 -15.51 14.60
CA LEU A 194 9.21 -16.53 15.49
C LEU A 194 8.12 -17.42 16.09
N ILE A 195 7.01 -16.82 16.53
CA ILE A 195 5.84 -17.58 16.92
C ILE A 195 5.41 -18.42 15.73
N ASN A 196 5.05 -17.89 14.57
CA ASN A 196 4.60 -18.70 13.42
C ASN A 196 5.56 -19.85 13.02
N ALA A 197 6.84 -19.77 13.38
CA ALA A 197 7.86 -20.79 13.14
C ALA A 197 8.01 -21.87 14.23
N GLY A 198 7.35 -21.77 15.38
CA GLY A 198 7.55 -22.73 16.47
C GLY A 198 7.89 -22.15 17.83
N VAL A 199 8.40 -20.92 17.86
CA VAL A 199 9.25 -20.45 18.96
C VAL A 199 8.44 -19.78 20.06
N ILE A 200 8.72 -20.18 21.31
CA ILE A 200 8.17 -19.53 22.49
C ILE A 200 9.05 -18.32 22.81
N VAL A 201 8.51 -17.12 22.61
CA VAL A 201 9.27 -15.86 22.81
C VAL A 201 9.15 -15.40 24.27
N THR A 202 7.96 -15.44 24.85
CA THR A 202 7.68 -15.20 26.28
C THR A 202 6.44 -16.00 26.72
N GLU A 203 6.16 -16.10 28.03
CA GLU A 203 4.97 -16.83 28.52
C GLU A 203 3.63 -16.34 27.95
N LYS A 204 3.55 -15.03 27.63
CA LYS A 204 2.39 -14.40 26.99
C LYS A 204 2.44 -14.42 25.46
N CYS A 205 3.61 -14.69 24.89
CA CYS A 205 3.89 -14.65 23.45
C CYS A 205 4.30 -16.06 23.02
N LYS A 206 3.31 -16.95 23.08
CA LYS A 206 3.44 -18.36 22.74
C LYS A 206 2.46 -18.71 21.61
N PRO A 207 2.81 -19.70 20.79
CA PRO A 207 1.93 -20.16 19.74
C PRO A 207 0.66 -20.82 20.24
N PRO A 208 -0.42 -20.79 19.44
CA PRO A 208 -1.66 -21.47 19.77
C PRO A 208 -1.41 -22.99 19.80
N SER A 209 -1.44 -23.57 20.99
CA SER A 209 -1.39 -25.03 21.17
C SER A 209 -2.79 -25.60 21.06
N ASP A 210 -2.93 -26.77 20.45
CA ASP A 210 -4.18 -27.51 20.29
C ASP A 210 -4.78 -28.10 21.59
N GLY A 211 -4.14 -27.88 22.74
CA GLY A 211 -4.57 -28.40 24.04
C GLY A 211 -3.87 -29.70 24.43
N ASN A 212 -3.09 -30.28 23.52
CA ASN A 212 -2.27 -31.48 23.70
C ASN A 212 -0.77 -31.16 23.73
N GLY A 213 -0.41 -29.87 23.73
CA GLY A 213 0.97 -29.40 23.86
C GLY A 213 1.77 -29.44 22.56
N GLU A 214 1.11 -29.73 21.43
CA GLU A 214 1.75 -29.75 20.12
C GLU A 214 1.45 -28.49 19.30
N TRP A 215 2.35 -28.24 18.37
CA TRP A 215 2.38 -27.06 17.52
C TRP A 215 1.55 -27.30 16.26
N ARG A 216 0.46 -26.54 16.03
CA ARG A 216 -0.34 -26.69 14.79
C ARG A 216 0.41 -26.11 13.59
N GLN A 217 1.06 -26.97 12.79
CA GLN A 217 1.67 -26.60 11.50
C GLN A 217 0.72 -26.73 10.29
N ASN A 218 -0.56 -27.07 10.48
CA ASN A 218 -1.47 -27.31 9.35
C ASN A 218 -1.91 -26.01 8.66
N PHE A 219 -1.18 -25.62 7.61
CA PHE A 219 -1.61 -24.65 6.59
C PHE A 219 -2.75 -25.16 5.68
N THR A 220 -3.36 -26.30 6.01
CA THR A 220 -4.36 -27.00 5.17
C THR A 220 -5.81 -26.79 5.59
N ASP A 221 -6.10 -26.09 6.70
CA ASP A 221 -7.48 -25.81 7.12
C ASP A 221 -7.92 -24.39 6.68
N PRO A 222 -8.87 -24.26 5.72
CA PRO A 222 -9.36 -22.96 5.25
C PRO A 222 -10.07 -22.14 6.33
N GLU A 223 -10.58 -22.78 7.39
CA GLU A 223 -11.32 -22.11 8.48
C GLU A 223 -10.40 -21.33 9.45
N ALA A 224 -9.10 -21.64 9.50
CA ALA A 224 -8.18 -20.94 10.38
C ALA A 224 -7.81 -19.53 9.86
N VAL A 225 -7.95 -19.28 8.55
CA VAL A 225 -7.74 -17.94 7.96
C VAL A 225 -8.91 -17.01 8.27
N ALA A 226 -10.10 -17.55 8.54
CA ALA A 226 -11.32 -16.78 8.79
C ALA A 226 -11.51 -16.33 10.25
N SER A 227 -10.72 -16.85 11.19
CA SER A 227 -10.86 -16.55 12.63
C SER A 227 -9.72 -15.72 13.23
N ALA A 228 -8.77 -15.26 12.40
CA ALA A 228 -7.85 -14.22 12.82
C ALA A 228 -8.63 -12.90 13.02
N PRO A 229 -8.66 -12.33 14.23
CA PRO A 229 -9.30 -11.04 14.44
C PRO A 229 -8.56 -9.99 13.59
N VAL A 230 -9.35 -9.27 12.79
CA VAL A 230 -8.93 -8.08 12.03
C VAL A 230 -8.35 -7.02 12.97
#